data_AF-A0A820KE45-F1
#
_entry.id   AF-A0A820KE45-F1
#
_cell.length_a   1.000
_cell.length_b   1.000
_cell.length_c   1.000
_cell.angle_alpha   90.00
_cell.angle_beta   90.00
_cell.angle_gamma   90.00
#
_symmetry.space_group_name_H-M   'P 1'
#
loop_
_entity.id
_entity.type
_entity.pdbx_description
1 polymer ?
#
loop_
_entity_poly.entity_id
_entity_poly.type
_entity_poly.pdbx_seq_one_letter_code
_entity_poly.pdbx_strand_id
1 'polypeptide(L)'
;MNAAVADSVAIVKRGDCTFIEKSQLAERYRVKGLFVYNDGTAPDRFQPLQGATTHFNSTIPAYFLSYNLGIQFVNAASDPSANAGVIMNIDVKDAEGIGNICADTPTGDKTKTIIIGSHSDGVPDGSGINDNGSGTVANLVLALNLARLLQTASLNYAPYQYRVRFCWWGAEELGLLGSIYHVEQTSLASATIESGRLEDYLLYFKYDMLAAPNPNFG
;
A
#
# COMPACT_ATOMS: atom_id res chain seq x y z
N MET A 1 32.36 -10.77 -6.76
CA MET A 1 31.65 -10.64 -5.47
C MET A 1 32.56 -9.84 -4.54
N ASN A 2 32.12 -8.68 -4.06
CA ASN A 2 32.94 -7.93 -3.09
C ASN A 2 32.59 -8.45 -1.69
N ALA A 3 33.45 -9.30 -1.13
CA ALA A 3 33.26 -9.89 0.21
C ALA A 3 33.25 -8.84 1.34
N ALA A 4 33.59 -7.58 1.03
CA ALA A 4 33.79 -6.50 1.98
C ALA A 4 32.53 -6.00 2.71
N VAL A 5 31.33 -6.43 2.35
CA VAL A 5 30.07 -5.95 2.95
C VAL A 5 29.19 -7.04 3.56
N ALA A 6 29.57 -8.32 3.44
CA ALA A 6 28.80 -9.39 4.09
C ALA A 6 28.82 -9.25 5.62
N ASP A 7 27.75 -9.69 6.27
CA ASP A 7 27.59 -9.64 7.74
C ASP A 7 27.62 -8.23 8.36
N SER A 8 27.47 -7.18 7.54
CA SER A 8 27.39 -5.76 7.96
C SER A 8 25.95 -5.22 7.92
N VAL A 9 25.74 -3.98 8.37
CA VAL A 9 24.51 -3.21 8.12
C VAL A 9 24.77 -2.22 6.99
N ALA A 10 23.98 -2.27 5.92
CA ALA A 10 24.11 -1.34 4.80
C ALA A 10 23.33 -0.05 5.06
N ILE A 11 23.94 1.10 4.72
CA ILE A 11 23.28 2.41 4.75
C ILE A 11 23.25 2.95 3.32
N VAL A 12 22.06 3.25 2.79
CA VAL A 12 21.86 3.62 1.38
C VAL A 12 20.97 4.86 1.28
N LYS A 13 21.32 5.79 0.40
CA LYS A 13 20.50 6.98 0.14
C LYS A 13 19.28 6.63 -0.71
N ARG A 14 18.15 7.30 -0.49
CA ARG A 14 16.98 7.30 -1.39
C ARG A 14 17.37 7.82 -2.77
N GLY A 15 16.79 7.24 -3.82
CA GLY A 15 17.03 7.59 -5.22
C GLY A 15 17.62 6.44 -6.02
N ASP A 16 17.84 6.69 -7.31
CA ASP A 16 18.42 5.82 -8.35
C ASP A 16 17.62 4.55 -8.70
N CYS A 17 17.18 3.80 -7.70
CA CYS A 17 16.40 2.57 -7.86
C CYS A 17 15.32 2.45 -6.77
N THR A 18 14.39 1.53 -6.97
CA THR A 18 13.28 1.28 -6.05
C THR A 18 13.77 0.74 -4.71
N PHE A 19 12.95 0.88 -3.65
CA PHE A 19 13.26 0.30 -2.34
C PHE A 19 13.30 -1.24 -2.39
N ILE A 20 12.53 -1.85 -3.29
CA ILE A 20 12.55 -3.29 -3.58
C ILE A 20 13.94 -3.69 -4.10
N GLU A 21 14.45 -2.99 -5.11
CA GLU A 21 15.76 -3.30 -5.69
C GLU A 21 16.89 -3.11 -4.66
N LYS A 22 16.82 -2.07 -3.82
CA LYS A 22 17.78 -1.88 -2.72
C LYS A 22 17.76 -3.06 -1.74
N SER A 23 16.57 -3.54 -1.37
CA SER A 23 16.39 -4.69 -0.47
C SER A 23 16.90 -5.99 -1.09
N GLN A 24 16.58 -6.26 -2.36
CA GLN A 24 17.08 -7.42 -3.11
C GLN A 24 18.60 -7.43 -3.23
N LEU A 25 19.21 -6.26 -3.47
CA LEU A 25 20.67 -6.12 -3.50
C LEU A 25 21.28 -6.37 -2.13
N ALA A 26 20.70 -5.82 -1.08
CA ALA A 26 21.14 -6.03 0.29
C ALA A 26 21.15 -7.54 0.65
N GLU A 27 20.08 -8.27 0.35
CA GLU A 27 20.05 -9.73 0.52
C GLU A 27 21.10 -10.45 -0.33
N ARG A 28 21.23 -10.07 -1.61
CA ARG A 28 22.24 -10.64 -2.52
C ARG A 28 23.66 -10.48 -1.99
N TYR A 29 23.95 -9.36 -1.32
CA TYR A 29 25.24 -9.08 -0.68
C TYR A 29 25.36 -9.62 0.76
N ARG A 30 24.33 -10.29 1.29
CA ARG A 30 24.29 -10.91 2.62
C ARG A 30 24.57 -9.94 3.76
N VAL A 31 24.05 -8.72 3.67
CA VAL A 31 24.03 -7.79 4.82
C VAL A 31 23.02 -8.29 5.86
N LYS A 32 23.17 -7.88 7.12
CA LYS A 32 22.28 -8.23 8.25
C LYS A 32 21.19 -7.21 8.52
N GLY A 33 21.25 -6.06 7.86
CA GLY A 33 20.21 -5.05 7.90
C GLY A 33 20.45 -3.96 6.87
N LEU A 34 19.39 -3.21 6.59
CA LEU A 34 19.37 -2.15 5.61
C LEU A 34 18.77 -0.87 6.21
N PHE A 35 19.52 0.21 6.17
CA PHE A 35 19.01 1.55 6.43
C PHE A 35 18.92 2.32 5.12
N VAL A 36 17.72 2.79 4.79
CA VAL A 36 17.50 3.70 3.66
C VAL A 36 17.23 5.09 4.20
N TYR A 37 18.14 6.04 3.99
CA TYR A 37 17.93 7.42 4.44
C TYR A 37 17.42 8.30 3.30
N ASN A 38 16.53 9.23 3.62
CA ASN A 38 16.03 10.21 2.65
C ASN A 38 17.15 11.11 2.10
N ASP A 39 16.93 11.74 0.94
CA ASP A 39 17.99 12.39 0.17
C ASP A 39 18.21 13.89 0.49
N GLY A 40 17.32 14.52 1.26
CA GLY A 40 17.42 15.93 1.63
C GLY A 40 17.22 16.91 0.48
N THR A 41 16.69 16.48 -0.66
CA THR A 41 16.60 17.30 -1.89
C THR A 41 15.41 18.27 -1.91
N ALA A 42 14.42 18.07 -1.05
CA ALA A 42 13.22 18.90 -0.92
C ALA A 42 12.70 18.87 0.53
N PRO A 43 11.86 19.83 0.97
CA PRO A 43 11.38 19.90 2.36
C PRO A 43 10.71 18.61 2.87
N ASP A 44 9.98 17.90 2.02
CA ASP A 44 9.33 16.61 2.29
C ASP A 44 10.31 15.41 2.28
N ARG A 45 11.56 15.64 1.86
CA ARG A 45 12.62 14.62 1.78
C ARG A 45 13.67 14.74 2.89
N PHE A 46 13.28 15.29 4.04
CA PHE A 46 14.12 15.29 5.25
C PHE A 46 13.69 14.26 6.29
N GLN A 47 12.38 14.05 6.47
CA GLN A 47 11.83 13.10 7.46
C GLN A 47 11.91 11.67 6.95
N PRO A 48 11.85 10.62 7.80
CA PRO A 48 11.77 9.23 7.33
C PRO A 48 10.58 9.01 6.41
N LEU A 49 10.70 8.09 5.45
CA LEU A 49 9.53 7.62 4.71
C LEU A 49 8.64 6.79 5.62
N GLN A 50 7.37 7.17 5.73
CA GLN A 50 6.32 6.39 6.37
C GLN A 50 5.47 5.70 5.29
N GLY A 51 4.88 4.56 5.59
CA GLY A 51 3.94 3.87 4.68
C GLY A 51 4.55 3.24 3.42
N ALA A 52 5.88 3.25 3.26
CA ALA A 52 6.53 2.56 2.14
C ALA A 52 6.64 1.06 2.40
N THR A 53 5.52 0.37 2.60
CA THR A 53 5.48 -1.09 2.60
C THR A 53 5.55 -1.57 1.16
N THR A 54 6.67 -2.17 0.82
CA THR A 54 6.84 -2.81 -0.48
C THR A 54 6.33 -4.25 -0.42
N HIS A 55 5.77 -4.77 -1.50
CA HIS A 55 5.46 -6.20 -1.70
C HIS A 55 6.68 -7.13 -1.75
N PHE A 56 7.73 -6.79 -1.03
CA PHE A 56 8.95 -7.58 -0.96
C PHE A 56 9.05 -8.16 0.43
N ASN A 57 8.94 -9.49 0.52
CA ASN A 57 9.15 -10.24 1.75
C ASN A 57 10.66 -10.29 2.05
N SER A 58 11.20 -9.17 2.51
CA SER A 58 12.61 -9.05 2.89
C SER A 58 12.89 -9.94 4.09
N THR A 59 13.92 -10.79 3.97
CA THR A 59 14.43 -11.64 5.05
C THR A 59 15.40 -10.90 5.97
N ILE A 60 15.77 -9.67 5.59
CA ILE A 60 16.61 -8.79 6.41
C ILE A 60 15.77 -7.60 6.92
N PRO A 61 16.04 -7.11 8.14
CA PRO A 61 15.41 -5.91 8.65
C PRO A 61 15.79 -4.68 7.82
N ALA A 62 14.79 -3.86 7.50
CA ALA A 62 14.98 -2.62 6.76
C ALA A 62 14.27 -1.46 7.47
N TYR A 63 14.95 -0.31 7.60
CA TYR A 63 14.39 0.90 8.21
C TYR A 63 14.61 2.12 7.31
N PHE A 64 13.60 2.98 7.27
CA PHE A 64 13.75 4.31 6.69
C PHE A 64 14.26 5.29 7.73
N LEU A 65 15.29 6.06 7.39
CA LEU A 65 15.87 7.09 8.25
C LEU A 65 15.59 8.48 7.70
N SER A 66 15.60 9.48 8.57
CA SER A 66 15.67 10.88 8.17
C SER A 66 16.99 11.16 7.46
N TYR A 67 17.03 12.19 6.62
CA TYR A 67 18.27 12.62 5.96
C TYR A 67 19.38 12.90 6.99
N ASN A 68 19.05 13.66 8.03
CA ASN A 68 20.00 14.07 9.06
C ASN A 68 20.59 12.87 9.83
N LEU A 69 19.76 11.88 10.18
CA LEU A 69 20.24 10.67 10.86
C LEU A 69 21.05 9.79 9.91
N GLY A 70 20.64 9.67 8.64
CA GLY A 70 21.38 8.96 7.61
C GLY A 70 22.80 9.48 7.42
N ILE A 71 22.96 10.80 7.30
CA ILE A 71 24.28 11.43 7.18
C ILE A 71 25.15 11.19 8.42
N GLN A 72 24.57 11.21 9.62
CA GLN A 72 25.33 10.88 10.84
C GLN A 72 25.88 9.44 10.79
N PHE A 73 25.08 8.48 10.36
CA PHE A 73 25.53 7.10 10.20
C PHE A 73 26.57 6.94 9.07
N VAL A 74 26.38 7.62 7.93
CA VAL A 74 27.38 7.60 6.83
C VAL A 74 28.72 8.15 7.30
N ASN A 75 28.72 9.28 8.04
CA ASN A 75 29.94 9.87 8.57
C ASN A 75 30.62 8.95 9.59
N ALA A 76 29.84 8.36 10.52
CA ALA A 76 30.37 7.43 11.50
C ALA A 76 30.93 6.15 10.85
N ALA A 77 30.27 5.60 9.84
CA ALA A 77 30.74 4.42 9.11
C ALA A 77 31.99 4.70 8.25
N SER A 78 32.21 5.97 7.88
CA SER A 78 33.38 6.39 7.09
C SER A 78 34.59 6.77 7.95
N ASP A 79 34.42 6.89 9.27
CA ASP A 79 35.48 7.21 10.22
C ASP A 79 36.07 5.91 10.82
N PRO A 80 37.30 5.50 10.48
CA PRO A 80 37.91 4.29 11.01
C PRO A 80 38.15 4.33 12.53
N SER A 81 38.11 5.52 13.14
CA SER A 81 38.25 5.71 14.58
C SER A 81 36.91 5.61 15.31
N ALA A 82 35.79 5.69 14.59
CA ALA A 82 34.46 5.52 15.16
C ALA A 82 34.17 4.02 15.29
N ASN A 83 34.00 3.55 16.53
CA ASN A 83 33.46 2.21 16.80
C ASN A 83 31.94 2.20 16.61
N ALA A 84 31.49 2.49 15.38
CA ALA A 84 30.08 2.62 15.05
C ALA A 84 29.42 1.24 14.99
N GLY A 85 28.47 1.01 15.89
CA GLY A 85 27.65 -0.19 15.92
C GLY A 85 26.18 0.17 16.06
N VAL A 86 25.30 -0.71 15.59
CA VAL A 86 23.86 -0.54 15.69
C VAL A 86 23.23 -1.80 16.25
N ILE A 87 22.24 -1.62 17.12
CA ILE A 87 21.41 -2.71 17.64
C ILE A 87 20.02 -2.50 17.07
N MET A 88 19.53 -3.50 16.32
CA MET A 88 18.17 -3.50 15.77
C MET A 88 17.34 -4.48 16.58
N ASN A 89 16.34 -3.96 17.28
CA ASN A 89 15.33 -4.77 17.96
C ASN A 89 14.10 -4.86 17.06
N ILE A 90 13.80 -6.07 16.59
CA ILE A 90 12.70 -6.32 15.65
C ILE A 90 11.67 -7.17 16.39
N ASP A 91 10.46 -6.65 16.48
CA ASP A 91 9.30 -7.36 16.98
C ASP A 91 8.39 -7.65 15.78
N VAL A 92 8.38 -8.90 15.32
CA VAL A 92 7.54 -9.33 14.20
C VAL A 92 6.21 -9.79 14.77
N LYS A 93 5.12 -9.16 14.32
CA LYS A 93 3.76 -9.54 14.68
C LYS A 93 3.01 -9.96 13.44
N ASP A 94 2.33 -11.08 13.54
CA ASP A 94 1.38 -11.48 12.51
C ASP A 94 0.19 -10.52 12.51
N ALA A 95 -0.23 -10.11 11.33
CA ALA A 95 -1.43 -9.33 11.16
C ALA A 95 -2.64 -10.29 11.12
N GLU A 96 -3.42 -10.31 12.20
CA GLU A 96 -4.64 -11.10 12.29
C GLU A 96 -5.88 -10.29 11.88
N GLY A 97 -6.91 -10.96 11.36
CA GLY A 97 -8.21 -10.34 11.11
C GLY A 97 -8.30 -9.44 9.86
N ILE A 98 -7.37 -9.57 8.92
CA ILE A 98 -7.44 -8.85 7.63
C ILE A 98 -8.57 -9.44 6.79
N GLY A 99 -9.49 -8.59 6.33
CA GLY A 99 -10.57 -8.99 5.43
C GLY A 99 -10.99 -7.86 4.50
N ASN A 100 -11.38 -8.23 3.28
CA ASN A 100 -12.04 -7.31 2.37
C ASN A 100 -13.55 -7.34 2.61
N ILE A 101 -14.20 -6.19 2.49
CA ILE A 101 -15.66 -6.10 2.43
C ILE A 101 -16.01 -5.65 1.02
N CYS A 102 -16.88 -6.36 0.33
CA CYS A 102 -17.39 -5.93 -0.98
C CYS A 102 -18.91 -6.04 -1.03
N ALA A 103 -19.56 -5.06 -1.67
CA ALA A 103 -20.99 -5.01 -1.89
C ALA A 103 -21.29 -4.73 -3.36
N ASP A 104 -22.13 -5.55 -3.98
CA ASP A 104 -22.56 -5.41 -5.36
C ASP A 104 -23.95 -4.74 -5.43
N THR A 105 -24.20 -3.96 -6.48
CA THR A 105 -25.56 -3.50 -6.80
C THR A 105 -26.51 -4.68 -7.01
N PRO A 106 -27.80 -4.55 -6.65
CA PRO A 106 -28.77 -5.66 -6.75
C PRO A 106 -29.13 -6.02 -8.19
N THR A 107 -28.88 -5.13 -9.14
CA THR A 107 -29.04 -5.33 -10.59
C THR A 107 -27.77 -4.90 -11.32
N GLY A 108 -27.70 -5.18 -12.63
CA GLY A 108 -26.52 -4.95 -13.45
C GLY A 108 -25.99 -6.22 -14.08
N ASP A 109 -25.41 -6.09 -15.28
CA ASP A 109 -24.70 -7.18 -15.94
C ASP A 109 -23.42 -7.52 -15.15
N LYS A 110 -23.35 -8.74 -14.61
CA LYS A 110 -22.22 -9.19 -13.79
C LYS A 110 -20.95 -9.43 -14.63
N THR A 111 -21.08 -9.62 -15.94
CA THR A 111 -19.96 -9.71 -16.88
C THR A 111 -19.40 -8.33 -17.26
N LYS A 112 -20.00 -7.26 -16.72
CA LYS A 112 -19.62 -5.86 -16.93
C LYS A 112 -19.66 -5.10 -15.61
N THR A 113 -18.58 -5.24 -14.86
CA THR A 113 -18.47 -4.73 -13.48
C THR A 113 -17.60 -3.50 -13.42
N ILE A 114 -18.11 -2.44 -12.82
CA ILE A 114 -17.35 -1.26 -12.40
C ILE A 114 -17.00 -1.45 -10.93
N ILE A 115 -15.71 -1.39 -10.58
CA ILE A 115 -15.25 -1.52 -9.19
C ILE A 115 -14.90 -0.14 -8.65
N ILE A 116 -15.43 0.19 -7.48
CA ILE A 116 -15.08 1.37 -6.69
C ILE A 116 -14.44 0.86 -5.41
N GLY A 117 -13.12 1.07 -5.27
CA GLY A 117 -12.36 0.55 -4.15
C GLY A 117 -11.72 1.64 -3.32
N SER A 118 -11.77 1.50 -2.01
CA SER A 118 -10.95 2.23 -1.03
C SER A 118 -10.31 1.21 -0.09
N HIS A 119 -9.24 1.55 0.64
CA HIS A 119 -8.82 0.69 1.74
C HIS A 119 -9.37 1.18 3.06
N SER A 120 -9.57 0.26 3.99
CA SER A 120 -10.20 0.52 5.30
C SER A 120 -9.22 0.46 6.47
N ASP A 121 -8.01 -0.02 6.25
CA ASP A 121 -6.93 0.06 7.23
C ASP A 121 -6.23 1.43 7.19
N GLY A 122 -5.48 1.71 8.25
CA GLY A 122 -4.56 2.84 8.36
C GLY A 122 -3.35 2.42 9.19
N VAL A 123 -2.39 3.34 9.36
CA VAL A 123 -1.17 3.07 10.11
C VAL A 123 -1.29 3.38 11.62
N PRO A 124 -0.52 2.71 12.50
CA PRO A 124 -0.52 3.00 13.94
C PRO A 124 -0.17 4.45 14.32
N ASP A 125 0.61 5.12 13.48
CA ASP A 125 1.12 6.48 13.73
C ASP A 125 0.04 7.57 13.58
N GLY A 126 -1.18 7.23 13.12
CA GLY A 126 -2.24 8.20 12.89
C GLY A 126 -3.65 7.63 12.95
N SER A 127 -4.64 8.52 13.00
CA SER A 127 -6.06 8.15 13.01
C SER A 127 -6.62 7.77 11.64
N GLY A 128 -5.82 7.87 10.58
CA GLY A 128 -6.21 7.53 9.21
C GLY A 128 -7.35 8.36 8.63
N ILE A 129 -7.55 9.60 9.09
CA ILE A 129 -8.70 10.43 8.66
C ILE A 129 -8.67 10.69 7.15
N ASN A 130 -7.51 11.09 6.60
CA ASN A 130 -7.38 11.27 5.16
C ASN A 130 -6.97 9.95 4.48
N ASP A 131 -6.04 9.22 5.09
CA ASP A 131 -5.45 7.97 4.60
C ASP A 131 -5.89 6.78 5.48
N ASN A 132 -7.00 6.09 5.17
CA ASN A 132 -7.91 6.36 4.05
C ASN A 132 -9.39 6.46 4.46
N GLY A 133 -9.64 7.07 5.62
CA GLY A 133 -10.98 7.43 6.08
C GLY A 133 -11.75 8.27 5.06
N SER A 134 -11.07 9.17 4.36
CA SER A 134 -11.68 10.03 3.34
C SER A 134 -12.20 9.24 2.14
N GLY A 135 -11.39 8.34 1.57
CA GLY A 135 -11.80 7.45 0.48
C GLY A 135 -12.84 6.44 0.93
N THR A 136 -12.67 5.86 2.13
CA THR A 136 -13.63 4.94 2.74
C THR A 136 -15.03 5.55 2.90
N VAL A 137 -15.11 6.78 3.41
CA VAL A 137 -16.40 7.49 3.56
C VAL A 137 -16.97 7.90 2.20
N ALA A 138 -16.15 8.38 1.27
CA ALA A 138 -16.61 8.75 -0.07
C ALA A 138 -17.21 7.53 -0.82
N ASN A 139 -16.55 6.37 -0.70
CA ASN A 139 -17.01 5.10 -1.25
C ASN A 139 -18.37 4.70 -0.66
N LEU A 140 -18.50 4.73 0.68
CA LEU A 140 -19.76 4.44 1.38
C LEU A 140 -20.89 5.41 1.00
N VAL A 141 -20.60 6.71 0.97
CA VAL A 141 -21.60 7.74 0.61
C VAL A 141 -22.08 7.56 -0.83
N LEU A 142 -21.19 7.21 -1.75
CA LEU A 142 -21.56 6.91 -3.13
C LEU A 142 -22.46 5.67 -3.21
N ALA A 143 -22.11 4.60 -2.50
CA ALA A 143 -22.94 3.38 -2.43
C ALA A 143 -24.34 3.68 -1.86
N LEU A 144 -24.42 4.47 -0.79
CA LEU A 144 -25.70 4.85 -0.17
C LEU A 144 -26.54 5.74 -1.08
N ASN A 145 -25.93 6.71 -1.78
CA ASN A 145 -26.66 7.56 -2.72
C ASN A 145 -27.18 6.77 -3.91
N LEU A 146 -26.37 5.84 -4.43
CA LEU A 146 -26.77 4.94 -5.51
C LEU A 146 -27.95 4.04 -5.06
N ALA A 147 -27.90 3.47 -3.85
CA ALA A 147 -28.98 2.68 -3.30
C ALA A 147 -30.27 3.49 -3.05
N ARG A 148 -30.15 4.73 -2.58
CA ARG A 148 -31.31 5.62 -2.37
C ARG A 148 -32.04 5.91 -3.68
N LEU A 149 -31.31 6.17 -4.76
CA LEU A 149 -31.90 6.40 -6.09
C LEU A 149 -32.76 5.22 -6.56
N LEU A 150 -32.42 3.98 -6.17
CA LEU A 150 -33.23 2.79 -6.46
C LEU A 150 -34.48 2.70 -5.59
N GLN A 151 -34.35 3.03 -4.30
CA GLN A 151 -35.44 2.89 -3.34
C GLN A 151 -36.53 3.93 -3.53
N THR A 152 -36.18 5.12 -4.05
CA THR A 152 -37.13 6.19 -4.38
C THR A 152 -37.90 5.89 -5.68
N ALA A 153 -38.44 4.67 -5.79
CA ALA A 153 -39.13 4.05 -6.94
C ALA A 153 -40.38 4.79 -7.48
N SER A 154 -40.57 6.07 -7.14
CA SER A 154 -41.45 7.00 -7.85
C SER A 154 -40.83 7.53 -9.16
N LEU A 155 -39.56 7.23 -9.43
CA LEU A 155 -38.87 7.51 -10.68
C LEU A 155 -38.58 6.17 -11.36
N ASN A 156 -39.16 5.93 -12.55
CA ASN A 156 -38.94 4.73 -13.37
C ASN A 156 -37.49 4.64 -13.89
N TYR A 157 -36.51 4.51 -13.00
CA TYR A 157 -35.12 4.27 -13.39
C TYR A 157 -35.01 2.85 -13.94
N ALA A 158 -34.44 2.72 -15.13
CA ALA A 158 -34.09 1.42 -15.69
C ALA A 158 -33.10 0.70 -14.75
N PRO A 159 -33.11 -0.65 -14.69
CA PRO A 159 -32.06 -1.41 -14.01
C PRO A 159 -30.68 -0.96 -14.46
N TYR A 160 -29.67 -1.07 -13.58
CA TYR A 160 -28.31 -0.72 -13.99
C TYR A 160 -27.91 -1.54 -15.21
N GLN A 161 -27.29 -0.88 -16.19
CA GLN A 161 -26.71 -1.59 -17.33
C GLN A 161 -25.50 -2.43 -16.88
N TYR A 162 -24.72 -1.91 -15.94
CA TYR A 162 -23.49 -2.51 -15.43
C TYR A 162 -23.62 -2.79 -13.94
N ARG A 163 -23.00 -3.86 -13.45
CA ARG A 163 -22.85 -4.07 -12.01
C ARG A 163 -21.88 -3.03 -11.46
N VAL A 164 -22.22 -2.40 -10.33
CA VAL A 164 -21.25 -1.62 -9.55
C VAL A 164 -20.88 -2.40 -8.29
N ARG A 165 -19.59 -2.62 -8.08
CA ARG A 165 -19.03 -3.30 -6.92
C ARG A 165 -18.26 -2.29 -6.08
N PHE A 166 -18.69 -2.09 -4.85
CA PHE A 166 -18.01 -1.26 -3.86
C PHE A 166 -17.18 -2.15 -2.96
N CYS A 167 -15.87 -1.91 -2.87
CA CYS A 167 -14.97 -2.71 -2.04
C CYS A 167 -14.15 -1.84 -1.07
N TRP A 168 -13.97 -2.37 0.13
CA TRP A 168 -13.07 -1.88 1.16
C TRP A 168 -11.97 -2.92 1.35
N TRP A 169 -10.77 -2.59 0.87
CA TRP A 169 -9.60 -3.46 0.92
C TRP A 169 -8.97 -3.42 2.31
N GLY A 170 -8.64 -4.59 2.84
CA GLY A 170 -7.85 -4.70 4.06
C GLY A 170 -6.35 -4.73 3.77
N ALA A 171 -5.56 -4.26 4.74
CA ALA A 171 -4.10 -4.33 4.73
C ALA A 171 -3.45 -3.76 3.46
N GLU A 172 -3.94 -2.60 3.02
CA GLU A 172 -3.30 -1.82 1.96
C GLU A 172 -1.95 -1.28 2.43
N GLU A 173 -1.92 -0.80 3.67
CA GLU A 173 -0.75 -0.18 4.31
C GLU A 173 0.36 -1.18 4.60
N LEU A 174 0.06 -2.49 4.52
CA LEU A 174 1.02 -3.58 4.62
C LEU A 174 1.51 -4.05 3.24
N GLY A 175 1.15 -3.34 2.17
CA GLY A 175 1.46 -3.67 0.79
C GLY A 175 0.29 -4.37 0.13
N LEU A 176 -0.79 -3.63 -0.15
CA LEU A 176 -1.95 -3.96 -0.99
C LEU A 176 -2.52 -5.39 -0.84
N LEU A 177 -2.39 -5.99 0.35
CA LEU A 177 -2.61 -7.44 0.51
C LEU A 177 -4.05 -7.84 0.18
N GLY A 178 -5.02 -7.04 0.62
CA GLY A 178 -6.44 -7.30 0.35
C GLY A 178 -6.79 -7.24 -1.12
N SER A 179 -6.35 -6.20 -1.85
CA SER A 179 -6.68 -6.06 -3.27
C SER A 179 -5.97 -7.10 -4.14
N ILE A 180 -4.71 -7.45 -3.81
CA ILE A 180 -4.00 -8.57 -4.46
C ILE A 180 -4.77 -9.87 -4.25
N TYR A 181 -5.14 -10.18 -3.01
CA TYR A 181 -5.92 -11.38 -2.71
C TYR A 181 -7.22 -11.41 -3.54
N HIS A 182 -7.92 -10.29 -3.68
CA HIS A 182 -9.12 -10.21 -4.52
C HIS A 182 -8.84 -10.57 -5.99
N VAL A 183 -7.77 -10.02 -6.57
CA VAL A 183 -7.37 -10.28 -7.96
C VAL A 183 -6.96 -11.75 -8.15
N GLU A 184 -6.19 -12.30 -7.22
CA GLU A 184 -5.77 -13.71 -7.26
C GLU A 184 -6.98 -14.65 -7.21
N GLN A 185 -7.90 -14.44 -6.26
CA GLN A 185 -9.13 -15.25 -6.15
C GLN A 185 -10.01 -15.12 -7.40
N THR A 186 -10.10 -13.92 -7.98
CA THR A 186 -10.84 -13.67 -9.23
C THR A 186 -10.19 -14.37 -10.43
N SER A 187 -8.86 -14.43 -10.47
CA SER A 187 -8.12 -15.12 -11.54
C SER A 187 -8.28 -16.64 -11.47
N LEU A 188 -8.48 -17.19 -10.26
CA LEU A 188 -8.73 -18.61 -10.03
C LEU A 188 -10.19 -19.01 -10.28
N ALA A 189 -11.11 -18.05 -10.42
CA ALA A 189 -12.50 -18.35 -10.72
C ALA A 189 -12.62 -19.05 -12.08
N SER A 190 -13.19 -20.26 -12.07
CA SER A 190 -13.41 -21.06 -13.28
C SER A 190 -14.20 -20.29 -14.34
N ALA A 191 -13.86 -20.48 -15.61
CA ALA A 191 -14.63 -19.96 -16.76
C ALA A 191 -16.10 -20.41 -16.79
N THR A 192 -16.49 -21.38 -15.95
CA THR A 192 -17.87 -21.84 -15.76
C THR A 192 -18.68 -20.98 -14.79
N ILE A 193 -18.05 -20.03 -14.07
CA ILE A 193 -18.74 -19.07 -13.22
C ILE A 193 -18.96 -17.81 -14.04
N GLU A 194 -20.21 -17.49 -14.33
CA GLU A 194 -20.63 -16.36 -15.19
C GLU A 194 -20.31 -14.98 -14.60
N SER A 195 -19.67 -14.91 -13.42
CA SER A 195 -19.26 -13.66 -12.79
C SER A 195 -18.09 -13.86 -11.84
N GLY A 196 -17.11 -12.97 -11.88
CA GLY A 196 -15.97 -12.98 -10.97
C GLY A 196 -14.66 -13.39 -11.64
N ARG A 197 -14.55 -13.21 -12.96
CA ARG A 197 -13.31 -13.30 -13.73
C ARG A 197 -12.75 -11.90 -13.94
N LEU A 198 -11.45 -11.81 -14.23
CA LEU A 198 -10.82 -10.52 -14.52
C LEU A 198 -11.39 -9.85 -15.77
N GLU A 199 -11.78 -10.63 -16.78
CA GLU A 199 -12.41 -10.11 -18.00
C GLU A 199 -13.80 -9.49 -17.80
N ASP A 200 -14.44 -9.76 -16.66
CA ASP A 200 -15.74 -9.18 -16.34
C ASP A 200 -15.62 -7.71 -15.85
N TYR A 201 -14.41 -7.23 -15.60
CA TYR A 201 -14.16 -5.92 -15.00
C TYR A 201 -13.91 -4.87 -16.09
N LEU A 202 -14.78 -3.85 -16.12
CA LEU A 202 -14.69 -2.75 -17.08
C LEU A 202 -13.74 -1.65 -16.63
N LEU A 203 -13.88 -1.23 -15.37
CA LEU A 203 -13.20 -0.07 -14.80
C LEU A 203 -12.94 -0.30 -13.31
N TYR A 204 -11.82 0.22 -12.83
CA TYR A 204 -11.50 0.30 -11.42
C TYR A 204 -11.20 1.75 -11.02
N PHE A 205 -11.92 2.26 -10.03
CA PHE A 205 -11.67 3.55 -9.41
C PHE A 205 -11.09 3.34 -8.01
N LYS A 206 -9.83 3.76 -7.80
CA LYS A 206 -9.19 3.80 -6.47
C LYS A 206 -9.54 5.12 -5.79
N TYR A 207 -10.21 5.05 -4.65
CA TYR A 207 -10.56 6.19 -3.80
C TYR A 207 -9.60 6.19 -2.62
N ASP A 208 -8.64 7.10 -2.69
CA ASP A 208 -7.54 7.16 -1.74
C ASP A 208 -7.13 8.61 -1.48
N MET A 209 -7.01 8.98 -0.20
CA MET A 209 -6.61 10.32 0.23
C MET A 209 -7.38 11.48 -0.45
N LEU A 210 -8.72 11.42 -0.45
CA LEU A 210 -9.60 12.35 -1.18
C LEU A 210 -9.85 13.70 -0.49
N ALA A 211 -9.31 13.94 0.70
CA ALA A 211 -9.64 15.12 1.51
C ALA A 211 -8.42 15.96 1.96
N ALA A 212 -7.27 15.81 1.29
CA ALA A 212 -6.10 16.64 1.58
C ALA A 212 -6.38 18.12 1.20
N PRO A 213 -6.33 19.08 2.14
CA PRO A 213 -6.57 20.49 1.84
C PRO A 213 -5.43 21.12 1.02
N ASN A 214 -4.22 20.58 1.18
CA ASN A 214 -3.02 20.95 0.42
C ASN A 214 -2.40 19.66 -0.14
N PRO A 215 -2.91 19.09 -1.24
CA PRO A 215 -2.36 17.87 -1.79
C PRO A 215 -0.99 18.15 -2.41
N ASN A 216 0.02 17.38 -1.98
CA ASN A 216 1.28 17.28 -2.69
C ASN A 216 1.17 16.08 -3.62
N PHE A 217 1.11 16.35 -4.92
CA PHE A 217 1.25 15.32 -5.95
C PHE A 217 2.74 15.16 -6.20
N GLY A 218 3.32 14.10 -5.64
CA GLY A 218 4.74 13.75 -5.81
C GLY A 218 5.06 13.18 -7.19
#